data_AF-A0A2A6BGB7-F1
#
_entry.id   AF-A0A2A6BGB7-F1
#
_cell.length_a   1.000
_cell.length_b   1.000
_cell.length_c   1.000
_cell.angle_alpha   90.00
_cell.angle_beta   90.00
_cell.angle_gamma   90.00
#
_symmetry.space_group_name_H-M   'P 1'
#
loop_
_entity.id
_entity.type
_entity.pdbx_description
1 polymer ?
#
loop_
_entity_poly.entity_id
_entity_poly.type
_entity_poly.pdbx_seq_one_letter_code
_entity_poly.pdbx_strand_id
1 'polypeptide(L)'
;MISTSQECSLHSSTMLSLLLLLLIPSFVISSLKDEEKAISLHEPLEEFHAKMSQLDKEMEESGKLTMDNEREKILKERLEAFSHLSRMDNLTKTDVLDVNVHSGLINDLYEGDVLLTKEQLDSLSISSNSSLRARRQAWKPKRFPSNIWGANTPIPVSIDPSYPQDSIQVLRDGMRFWNDNTCVRFAEGAQGTNKVKFIYGNGCYSWIGMIGNEQQVSIGRGCGTVGIVTHELGHTIGLYHTQSRYDRDHNVIVNTANIQQGTAHNFDKETADNTDNYGIPYEYGSNMHYDPFGFAKDNKVPTLVATNKEYQFSMNGDMPTFYDVLLVNKYYNCFETNCKGVAVSCLNNGVQDVKNCRQCRCPTGYTGTDCGKVDPAFEVIPAKEGARVTKEISVGSGKYETATTVAKKFFVIQAPAGKRIELIFTGVSAVVTSSDCSYGGIQVWKNKDTRMNGLRACRKEELAQYYLSENERVFIRIWNKYAFTNATFTYRAY
;
A
#
# COMPACT_ATOMS: atom_id res chain seq x y z
N MET A 1 -29.25 -1.22 -71.52
CA MET A 1 -28.51 -0.33 -70.59
C MET A 1 -27.52 -1.26 -69.88
N ILE A 2 -26.31 -1.45 -70.41
CA ILE A 2 -25.09 -0.62 -70.21
C ILE A 2 -24.61 -0.72 -68.74
N SER A 3 -23.38 -1.11 -68.36
CA SER A 3 -22.21 -1.83 -68.95
C SER A 3 -21.18 -2.08 -67.79
N THR A 4 -20.01 -2.76 -67.82
CA THR A 4 -19.22 -3.60 -68.77
C THR A 4 -18.10 -4.35 -67.99
N SER A 5 -17.60 -5.50 -68.49
CA SER A 5 -16.23 -6.09 -68.34
C SER A 5 -15.60 -6.34 -66.92
N GLN A 6 -14.95 -7.46 -66.53
CA GLN A 6 -14.07 -8.48 -67.21
C GLN A 6 -12.66 -7.88 -67.54
N GLU A 7 -11.47 -8.50 -67.42
CA GLU A 7 -10.88 -9.88 -67.52
C GLU A 7 -9.74 -10.10 -66.46
N CYS A 8 -9.28 -11.29 -66.03
CA CYS A 8 -8.41 -12.37 -66.63
C CYS A 8 -6.99 -11.93 -67.11
N SER A 9 -5.89 -12.72 -67.09
CA SER A 9 -5.50 -13.97 -66.37
C SER A 9 -4.05 -14.46 -66.69
N LEU A 10 -3.28 -14.96 -65.70
CA LEU A 10 -2.09 -15.89 -65.75
C LEU A 10 -0.85 -15.50 -66.61
N HIS A 11 0.38 -16.06 -66.48
CA HIS A 11 0.87 -17.30 -65.81
C HIS A 11 2.08 -17.04 -64.86
N SER A 12 3.23 -17.76 -64.69
CA SER A 12 3.95 -18.84 -65.41
C SER A 12 4.91 -19.68 -64.48
N SER A 13 5.92 -20.36 -65.05
CA SER A 13 6.84 -21.41 -64.50
C SER A 13 8.32 -20.93 -64.36
N THR A 14 9.37 -21.66 -63.90
CA THR A 14 9.67 -23.12 -63.69
C THR A 14 10.63 -23.45 -62.51
N MET A 15 10.50 -24.69 -62.02
CA MET A 15 11.39 -25.55 -61.19
C MET A 15 12.93 -25.56 -61.44
N LEU A 16 13.72 -25.79 -60.37
CA LEU A 16 14.56 -27.01 -60.17
C LEU A 16 15.07 -27.17 -58.71
N SER A 17 15.68 -28.31 -58.37
CA SER A 17 16.27 -28.63 -57.05
C SER A 17 17.51 -29.51 -57.18
N LEU A 18 18.53 -29.32 -56.32
CA LEU A 18 19.60 -30.30 -56.06
C LEU A 18 20.28 -30.06 -54.70
N LEU A 19 20.85 -31.12 -54.11
CA LEU A 19 21.52 -31.10 -52.81
C LEU A 19 22.94 -30.50 -52.86
N LEU A 20 23.35 -29.88 -51.75
CA LEU A 20 24.73 -30.04 -51.26
C LEU A 20 24.74 -30.12 -49.72
N LEU A 21 25.67 -30.89 -49.16
CA LEU A 21 25.75 -31.17 -47.72
C LEU A 21 26.59 -30.13 -46.95
N LEU A 22 26.32 -30.05 -45.65
CA LEU A 22 27.28 -29.77 -44.56
C LEU A 22 28.29 -28.64 -44.77
N LEU A 23 28.01 -27.48 -44.18
CA LEU A 23 28.94 -26.82 -43.24
C LEU A 23 28.16 -25.79 -42.42
N ILE A 24 28.28 -25.83 -41.09
CA ILE A 24 27.65 -24.86 -40.17
C ILE A 24 28.71 -23.83 -39.77
N PRO A 25 28.57 -22.55 -40.13
CA PRO A 25 29.28 -21.47 -39.46
C PRO A 25 28.57 -21.17 -38.13
N SER A 26 29.29 -21.15 -37.02
CA SER A 26 28.76 -20.87 -35.67
C SER A 26 28.41 -19.39 -35.48
N PHE A 27 27.39 -18.89 -36.20
CA PHE A 27 26.98 -17.48 -36.22
C PHE A 27 25.47 -17.25 -36.06
N VAL A 28 24.79 -18.16 -35.34
CA VAL A 28 23.43 -17.95 -34.83
C VAL A 28 23.37 -18.38 -33.36
N ILE A 29 23.81 -17.49 -32.47
CA ILE A 29 23.49 -17.33 -31.02
C ILE A 29 24.38 -16.18 -30.52
N SER A 30 23.93 -14.92 -30.68
CA SER A 30 24.64 -13.74 -30.14
C SER A 30 23.81 -12.43 -30.09
N SER A 31 22.50 -12.47 -30.34
CA SER A 31 21.66 -11.26 -30.52
C SER A 31 20.29 -11.35 -29.81
N LEU A 32 20.19 -12.16 -28.76
CA LEU A 32 19.04 -12.22 -27.83
C LEU A 32 19.56 -12.28 -26.38
N LYS A 33 20.41 -11.32 -26.06
CA LYS A 33 20.90 -11.04 -24.73
C LYS A 33 20.92 -9.53 -24.52
N ASP A 34 20.63 -9.13 -23.28
CA ASP A 34 21.02 -7.86 -22.68
C ASP A 34 20.38 -6.59 -23.28
N GLU A 35 19.04 -6.55 -23.37
CA GLU A 35 18.28 -5.33 -23.01
C GLU A 35 17.97 -5.34 -21.49
N GLU A 36 19.01 -5.52 -20.67
CA GLU A 36 18.92 -5.14 -19.26
C GLU A 36 18.84 -3.62 -19.18
N LYS A 37 17.62 -3.09 -19.03
CA LYS A 37 17.42 -1.75 -18.46
C LYS A 37 17.77 -1.79 -16.98
N ALA A 38 19.08 -1.83 -16.71
CA ALA A 38 19.63 -1.75 -15.37
C ALA A 38 19.02 -0.57 -14.60
N ILE A 39 18.76 -0.76 -13.31
CA ILE A 39 18.32 0.31 -12.43
C ILE A 39 19.41 1.40 -12.46
N SER A 40 19.01 2.66 -12.64
CA SER A 40 19.91 3.81 -12.65
C SER A 40 20.38 4.19 -11.23
N LEU A 41 20.91 3.21 -10.49
CA LEU A 41 21.54 3.38 -9.19
C LEU A 41 22.71 4.39 -9.30
N HIS A 42 22.84 5.25 -8.30
CA HIS A 42 24.01 6.12 -8.14
C HIS A 42 25.22 5.41 -7.50
N GLU A 43 25.07 4.14 -7.13
CA GLU A 43 26.12 3.30 -6.54
C GLU A 43 26.31 1.99 -7.32
N PRO A 44 27.48 1.34 -7.20
CA PRO A 44 27.66 -0.02 -7.70
C PRO A 44 26.73 -0.99 -6.97
N LEU A 45 25.91 -1.74 -7.73
CA LEU A 45 24.98 -2.73 -7.18
C LEU A 45 25.69 -3.77 -6.28
N GLU A 46 26.96 -4.07 -6.56
CA GLU A 46 27.83 -4.93 -5.73
C GLU A 46 27.95 -4.47 -4.27
N GLU A 47 28.05 -3.15 -4.02
CA GLU A 47 28.19 -2.61 -2.66
C GLU A 47 26.87 -2.68 -1.89
N PHE A 48 25.75 -2.43 -2.60
CA PHE A 48 24.41 -2.62 -2.08
C PHE A 48 24.14 -4.09 -1.72
N HIS A 49 24.40 -5.03 -2.64
CA HIS A 49 24.29 -6.48 -2.41
C HIS A 49 25.16 -6.95 -1.24
N ALA A 50 26.39 -6.45 -1.13
CA ALA A 50 27.27 -6.77 -0.01
C ALA A 50 26.68 -6.30 1.34
N LYS A 51 26.12 -5.08 1.40
CA LYS A 51 25.47 -4.56 2.60
C LYS A 51 24.20 -5.33 2.97
N MET A 52 23.33 -5.67 2.01
CA MET A 52 22.14 -6.49 2.28
C MET A 52 22.52 -7.89 2.78
N SER A 53 23.48 -8.54 2.12
CA SER A 53 24.00 -9.86 2.56
C SER A 53 24.68 -9.81 3.93
N GLN A 54 25.20 -8.67 4.37
CA GLN A 54 25.67 -8.49 5.75
C GLN A 54 24.49 -8.37 6.72
N LEU A 55 23.48 -7.55 6.41
CA LEU A 55 22.30 -7.35 7.25
C LEU A 55 21.49 -8.64 7.45
N ASP A 56 21.35 -9.49 6.44
CA ASP A 56 20.73 -10.81 6.58
C ASP A 56 21.47 -11.69 7.60
N LYS A 57 22.80 -11.81 7.46
CA LYS A 57 23.64 -12.58 8.39
C LYS A 57 23.55 -12.02 9.80
N GLU A 58 23.63 -10.69 9.96
CA GLU A 58 23.45 -10.04 11.26
C GLU A 58 22.07 -10.38 11.86
N MET A 59 21.00 -10.44 11.07
CA MET A 59 19.66 -10.78 11.58
C MET A 59 19.48 -12.25 11.94
N GLU A 60 20.11 -13.16 11.19
CA GLU A 60 20.15 -14.59 11.49
C GLU A 60 21.03 -14.88 12.73
N GLU A 61 22.22 -14.28 12.84
CA GLU A 61 23.21 -14.54 13.89
C GLU A 61 22.92 -13.81 15.21
N SER A 62 22.52 -12.53 15.18
CA SER A 62 22.32 -11.73 16.40
C SER A 62 21.04 -12.09 17.18
N GLY A 63 20.13 -12.83 16.53
CA GLY A 63 18.80 -13.04 17.06
C GLY A 63 17.94 -11.78 17.13
N LYS A 64 18.19 -10.75 16.29
CA LYS A 64 17.35 -9.53 16.14
C LYS A 64 15.83 -9.84 16.04
N LEU A 65 15.47 -10.98 15.44
CA LEU A 65 14.09 -11.46 15.31
C LEU A 65 13.74 -12.64 16.24
N THR A 66 14.54 -12.93 17.26
CA THR A 66 14.17 -13.93 18.27
C THR A 66 12.97 -13.47 19.08
N MET A 67 12.16 -14.44 19.50
CA MET A 67 10.92 -14.22 20.23
C MET A 67 11.00 -14.92 21.57
N ASP A 68 10.38 -14.32 22.59
CA ASP A 68 10.16 -15.00 23.86
C ASP A 68 9.12 -16.14 23.73
N ASN A 69 9.10 -17.04 24.72
CA ASN A 69 8.23 -18.21 24.72
C ASN A 69 6.72 -17.87 24.69
N GLU A 70 6.31 -16.67 25.16
CA GLU A 70 4.92 -16.22 25.12
C GLU A 70 4.55 -15.78 23.70
N ARG A 71 5.41 -15.00 23.05
CA ARG A 71 5.31 -14.64 21.63
C ARG A 71 5.30 -15.86 20.72
N GLU A 72 6.17 -16.84 20.96
CA GLU A 72 6.16 -18.10 20.20
C GLU A 72 4.83 -18.84 20.32
N LYS A 73 4.27 -18.91 21.53
CA LYS A 73 2.98 -19.54 21.78
C LYS A 73 1.86 -18.79 21.05
N ILE A 74 1.83 -17.45 21.16
CA ILE A 74 0.87 -16.60 20.46
C ILE A 74 0.99 -16.81 18.94
N LEU A 75 2.21 -16.88 18.38
CA LEU A 75 2.41 -17.14 16.95
C LEU A 75 1.81 -18.49 16.54
N LYS A 76 2.06 -19.57 17.30
CA LYS A 76 1.52 -20.91 17.01
C LYS A 76 -0.01 -20.90 17.03
N GLU A 77 -0.63 -20.35 18.08
CA GLU A 77 -2.10 -20.18 18.17
C GLU A 77 -2.70 -19.35 17.01
N ARG A 78 -1.96 -18.36 16.49
CA ARG A 78 -2.38 -17.54 15.33
C ARG A 78 -2.27 -18.30 14.02
N LEU A 79 -1.16 -19.00 13.78
CA LEU A 79 -0.94 -19.77 12.56
C LEU A 79 -1.95 -20.93 12.47
N GLU A 80 -2.28 -21.59 13.58
CA GLU A 80 -3.37 -22.56 13.64
C GLU A 80 -4.71 -21.92 13.26
N ALA A 81 -5.04 -20.77 13.84
CA ALA A 81 -6.27 -20.03 13.53
C ALA A 81 -6.36 -19.51 12.09
N PHE A 82 -5.23 -19.32 11.40
CA PHE A 82 -5.16 -18.86 10.00
C PHE A 82 -4.84 -19.98 8.99
N SER A 83 -4.66 -21.23 9.43
CA SER A 83 -4.28 -22.38 8.59
C SER A 83 -5.24 -22.69 7.44
N HIS A 84 -6.51 -22.28 7.56
CA HIS A 84 -7.54 -22.42 6.52
C HIS A 84 -7.67 -21.17 5.61
N LEU A 85 -6.87 -20.12 5.88
CA LEU A 85 -6.90 -18.81 5.21
C LEU A 85 -5.64 -18.62 4.34
N SER A 86 -5.36 -19.58 3.47
CA SER A 86 -4.27 -19.47 2.51
C SER A 86 -4.43 -18.22 1.64
N ARG A 87 -3.31 -17.56 1.32
CA ARG A 87 -3.22 -16.59 0.22
C ARG A 87 -3.77 -17.21 -1.06
N MET A 88 -4.41 -16.38 -1.88
CA MET A 88 -5.22 -16.86 -3.00
C MET A 88 -4.44 -16.79 -4.31
N ASP A 89 -4.14 -17.96 -4.89
CA ASP A 89 -3.34 -18.10 -6.11
C ASP A 89 -4.03 -17.58 -7.39
N ASN A 90 -5.29 -17.14 -7.32
CA ASN A 90 -6.10 -16.84 -8.50
C ASN A 90 -6.08 -15.37 -8.94
N LEU A 91 -5.42 -15.17 -10.08
CA LEU A 91 -5.70 -14.22 -11.17
C LEU A 91 -5.13 -12.79 -11.15
N THR A 92 -4.81 -12.18 -10.01
CA THR A 92 -4.04 -10.91 -10.03
C THR A 92 -3.20 -10.67 -8.79
N LYS A 93 -1.90 -10.46 -9.01
CA LYS A 93 -0.96 -9.93 -8.03
C LYS A 93 -0.88 -8.42 -8.20
N THR A 94 -1.39 -7.68 -7.21
CA THR A 94 -1.54 -6.22 -7.21
C THR A 94 -0.67 -5.50 -6.19
N ASP A 95 0.08 -6.24 -5.38
CA ASP A 95 1.00 -5.71 -4.37
C ASP A 95 2.38 -5.37 -4.98
N VAL A 96 3.05 -4.35 -4.44
CA VAL A 96 4.34 -3.83 -4.92
C VAL A 96 5.44 -4.89 -4.79
N LEU A 97 5.55 -5.52 -3.62
CA LEU A 97 6.52 -6.59 -3.37
C LEU A 97 6.34 -7.73 -4.37
N ASP A 98 5.10 -8.14 -4.61
CA ASP A 98 4.77 -9.19 -5.57
C ASP A 98 5.21 -8.78 -6.98
N VAL A 99 4.93 -7.56 -7.44
CA VAL A 99 5.39 -7.08 -8.76
C VAL A 99 6.93 -7.09 -8.84
N ASN A 100 7.63 -6.57 -7.84
CA ASN A 100 9.09 -6.47 -7.85
C ASN A 100 9.78 -7.84 -7.81
N VAL A 101 9.24 -8.81 -7.06
CA VAL A 101 9.71 -10.20 -7.06
C VAL A 101 9.58 -10.85 -8.45
N HIS A 102 8.49 -10.61 -9.18
CA HIS A 102 8.32 -11.15 -10.55
C HIS A 102 9.12 -10.36 -11.60
N SER A 103 9.45 -9.10 -11.32
CA SER A 103 10.40 -8.28 -12.06
C SER A 103 11.87 -8.66 -11.81
N GLY A 104 12.17 -9.51 -10.82
CA GLY A 104 13.52 -9.98 -10.47
C GLY A 104 14.28 -9.10 -9.47
N LEU A 105 13.67 -8.03 -8.98
CA LEU A 105 14.32 -6.93 -8.25
C LEU A 105 14.49 -7.20 -6.74
N ILE A 106 14.17 -8.41 -6.28
CA ILE A 106 14.08 -8.80 -4.86
C ILE A 106 15.38 -8.59 -4.07
N ASN A 107 16.53 -8.55 -4.75
CA ASN A 107 17.84 -8.34 -4.14
C ASN A 107 18.39 -6.92 -4.35
N ASP A 108 17.72 -6.10 -5.18
CA ASP A 108 18.24 -4.83 -5.69
C ASP A 108 17.59 -3.60 -5.03
N LEU A 109 16.62 -3.84 -4.14
CA LEU A 109 15.76 -2.84 -3.52
C LEU A 109 15.66 -3.13 -2.02
N TYR A 110 15.92 -2.11 -1.18
CA TYR A 110 15.75 -2.19 0.26
C TYR A 110 14.25 -2.21 0.59
N GLU A 111 13.83 -2.99 1.58
CA GLU A 111 12.40 -3.21 1.88
C GLU A 111 11.57 -3.65 0.63
N GLY A 112 12.21 -4.15 -0.43
CA GLY A 112 11.57 -4.65 -1.66
C GLY A 112 11.24 -3.62 -2.74
N ASP A 113 11.24 -2.31 -2.43
CA ASP A 113 10.86 -1.21 -3.34
C ASP A 113 11.61 0.12 -3.10
N VAL A 114 12.48 0.19 -2.08
CA VAL A 114 13.25 1.40 -1.76
C VAL A 114 14.64 1.39 -2.39
N LEU A 115 14.97 2.48 -3.07
CA LEU A 115 16.35 2.86 -3.41
C LEU A 115 16.93 3.76 -2.31
N LEU A 116 18.16 3.43 -1.87
CA LEU A 116 18.91 4.17 -0.85
C LEU A 116 20.14 4.83 -1.45
N THR A 117 20.46 6.05 -1.00
CA THR A 117 21.76 6.68 -1.27
C THR A 117 22.85 6.06 -0.40
N LYS A 118 24.12 6.28 -0.75
CA LYS A 118 25.27 5.87 0.08
C LYS A 118 25.12 6.25 1.55
N GLU A 119 24.76 7.50 1.80
CA GLU A 119 24.59 8.05 3.15
C GLU A 119 23.46 7.36 3.92
N GLN A 120 22.39 6.94 3.23
CA GLN A 120 21.30 6.16 3.82
C GLN A 120 21.73 4.70 4.05
N LEU A 121 22.39 4.07 3.08
CA LEU A 121 22.90 2.71 3.12
C LEU A 121 23.94 2.51 4.24
N ASP A 122 24.86 3.45 4.40
CA ASP A 122 25.83 3.52 5.51
C ASP A 122 25.13 3.76 6.86
N SER A 123 24.00 4.47 6.88
CA SER A 123 23.23 4.72 8.11
C SER A 123 22.44 3.50 8.62
N LEU A 124 22.22 2.47 7.78
CA LEU A 124 21.66 1.18 8.19
C LEU A 124 22.62 0.49 9.17
N SER A 125 22.11 0.18 10.37
CA SER A 125 22.92 -0.10 11.55
C SER A 125 23.53 -1.51 11.57
N ILE A 126 24.86 -1.55 11.38
CA ILE A 126 25.73 -2.73 11.58
C ILE A 126 25.80 -3.16 13.06
N SER A 127 25.55 -2.24 14.00
CA SER A 127 25.12 -2.54 15.38
C SER A 127 24.94 -1.26 16.20
N SER A 128 23.99 -1.27 17.14
CA SER A 128 24.18 -0.67 18.48
C SER A 128 23.02 -1.03 19.42
N ASN A 129 23.37 -1.30 20.69
CA ASN A 129 22.40 -1.28 21.78
C ASN A 129 22.11 0.17 22.18
N SER A 130 21.09 0.82 21.59
CA SER A 130 20.55 2.09 22.10
C SER A 130 19.25 1.85 22.88
N SER A 131 19.29 2.12 24.18
CA SER A 131 18.18 1.86 25.09
C SER A 131 17.35 3.12 25.37
N LEU A 132 16.06 2.92 25.66
CA LEU A 132 15.10 3.89 26.23
C LEU A 132 14.49 4.98 25.31
N ARG A 133 13.28 4.66 24.80
CA ARG A 133 12.08 5.53 24.67
C ARG A 133 12.12 6.77 23.74
N ALA A 134 11.40 6.68 22.61
CA ALA A 134 10.20 7.51 22.28
C ALA A 134 9.72 7.18 20.84
N ARG A 135 8.43 6.81 20.65
CA ARG A 135 7.80 6.03 19.53
C ARG A 135 7.88 6.66 18.12
N ARG A 136 8.41 5.97 17.07
CA ARG A 136 8.78 6.60 15.76
C ARG A 136 8.69 5.79 14.41
N GLN A 137 8.42 6.47 13.25
CA GLN A 137 8.12 5.94 11.88
C GLN A 137 8.72 6.70 10.65
N ALA A 138 8.34 7.95 10.36
CA ALA A 138 8.77 8.69 9.14
C ALA A 138 10.19 9.23 9.28
N TRP A 139 10.96 9.39 8.20
CA TRP A 139 12.39 9.74 8.30
C TRP A 139 12.68 11.08 9.03
N LYS A 140 13.82 11.19 9.74
CA LYS A 140 14.21 12.37 10.54
C LYS A 140 15.20 13.32 9.83
N PRO A 141 14.82 14.61 9.63
CA PRO A 141 15.72 15.65 9.14
C PRO A 141 16.91 15.97 10.05
N LYS A 142 16.94 15.48 11.30
CA LYS A 142 18.06 15.75 12.22
C LYS A 142 19.36 15.02 11.83
N ARG A 143 19.31 13.94 11.05
CA ARG A 143 20.50 13.18 10.64
C ARG A 143 21.10 13.70 9.33
N PHE A 144 20.27 14.06 8.35
CA PHE A 144 20.70 14.67 7.09
C PHE A 144 19.71 15.78 6.66
N PRO A 145 19.78 17.02 7.18
CA PRO A 145 18.73 18.05 7.02
C PRO A 145 18.47 18.50 5.57
N SER A 146 19.32 18.08 4.63
CA SER A 146 19.16 18.26 3.18
C SER A 146 18.03 17.44 2.56
N ASN A 147 17.66 16.28 3.10
CA ASN A 147 16.92 15.27 2.32
C ASN A 147 15.38 15.36 2.46
N ILE A 148 14.85 16.53 2.84
CA ILE A 148 13.41 16.83 2.91
C ILE A 148 13.03 17.87 1.85
N TRP A 149 11.87 17.69 1.19
CA TRP A 149 11.37 18.67 0.23
C TRP A 149 10.87 19.96 0.92
N GLY A 150 10.81 21.07 0.20
CA GLY A 150 10.31 22.32 0.76
C GLY A 150 8.79 22.31 1.00
N ALA A 151 8.33 22.55 2.23
CA ALA A 151 6.90 22.69 2.54
C ALA A 151 6.26 23.80 1.69
N ASN A 152 5.14 23.48 1.02
CA ASN A 152 4.48 24.29 -0.02
C ASN A 152 5.36 24.72 -1.22
N THR A 153 6.61 24.25 -1.32
CA THR A 153 7.46 24.48 -2.50
C THR A 153 7.13 23.44 -3.56
N PRO A 154 6.93 23.82 -4.84
CA PRO A 154 6.75 22.85 -5.91
C PRO A 154 7.96 21.92 -6.05
N ILE A 155 7.72 20.62 -5.87
CA ILE A 155 8.58 19.52 -6.34
C ILE A 155 8.36 19.44 -7.85
N PRO A 156 9.38 19.74 -8.68
CA PRO A 156 9.26 19.61 -10.13
C PRO A 156 9.12 18.14 -10.51
N VAL A 157 8.14 17.84 -11.36
CA VAL A 157 7.91 16.50 -11.89
C VAL A 157 8.04 16.49 -13.41
N SER A 158 8.70 15.47 -13.93
CA SER A 158 8.60 15.05 -15.34
C SER A 158 8.09 13.61 -15.44
N ILE A 159 7.45 13.29 -16.56
CA ILE A 159 6.93 11.95 -16.87
C ILE A 159 7.61 11.51 -18.16
N ASP A 160 8.23 10.33 -18.17
CA ASP A 160 8.94 9.83 -19.34
C ASP A 160 7.98 9.56 -20.52
N PRO A 161 8.33 9.94 -21.77
CA PRO A 161 7.48 9.70 -22.95
C PRO A 161 7.14 8.23 -23.23
N SER A 162 7.82 7.27 -22.59
CA SER A 162 7.53 5.83 -22.69
C SER A 162 6.24 5.37 -21.99
N TYR A 163 5.60 6.22 -21.15
CA TYR A 163 4.35 5.85 -20.49
C TYR A 163 3.17 5.68 -21.47
N PRO A 164 2.36 4.61 -21.33
CA PRO A 164 1.06 4.52 -21.98
C PRO A 164 0.16 5.69 -21.55
N GLN A 165 -0.52 6.33 -22.50
CA GLN A 165 -1.30 7.56 -22.23
C GLN A 165 -2.35 7.38 -21.13
N ASP A 166 -3.04 6.23 -21.12
CA ASP A 166 -4.05 5.88 -20.10
C ASP A 166 -3.44 5.74 -18.68
N SER A 167 -2.15 5.43 -18.57
CA SER A 167 -1.43 5.33 -17.29
C SER A 167 -1.00 6.70 -16.74
N ILE A 168 -0.76 7.70 -17.60
CA ILE A 168 -0.33 9.06 -17.18
C ILE A 168 -1.37 9.71 -16.26
N GLN A 169 -2.65 9.46 -16.47
CA GLN A 169 -3.72 9.96 -15.61
C GLN A 169 -3.60 9.40 -14.17
N VAL A 170 -3.20 8.14 -14.01
CA VAL A 170 -3.02 7.50 -12.69
C VAL A 170 -1.85 8.14 -11.92
N LEU A 171 -0.74 8.46 -12.60
CA LEU A 171 0.38 9.22 -12.02
C LEU A 171 -0.11 10.56 -11.47
N ARG A 172 -0.92 11.26 -12.28
CA ARG A 172 -1.51 12.56 -11.94
C ARG A 172 -2.53 12.49 -10.80
N ASP A 173 -3.28 11.40 -10.68
CA ASP A 173 -4.21 11.17 -9.57
C ASP A 173 -3.47 10.87 -8.25
N GLY A 174 -2.34 10.15 -8.29
CA GLY A 174 -1.50 9.97 -7.10
C GLY A 174 -0.79 11.26 -6.66
N MET A 175 -0.30 12.07 -7.61
CA MET A 175 0.19 13.42 -7.33
C MET A 175 -0.92 14.31 -6.74
N ARG A 176 -2.13 14.31 -7.32
CA ARG A 176 -3.30 15.03 -6.78
C ARG A 176 -3.62 14.62 -5.36
N PHE A 177 -3.60 13.33 -5.03
CA PHE A 177 -3.86 12.88 -3.66
C PHE A 177 -2.92 13.56 -2.65
N TRP A 178 -1.60 13.48 -2.84
CA TRP A 178 -0.66 14.11 -1.89
C TRP A 178 -0.76 15.63 -1.91
N ASN A 179 -0.97 16.23 -3.10
CA ASN A 179 -1.17 17.66 -3.25
C ASN A 179 -2.40 18.14 -2.47
N ASP A 180 -3.56 17.52 -2.63
CA ASP A 180 -4.83 17.98 -2.06
C ASP A 180 -4.95 17.70 -0.56
N ASN A 181 -4.22 16.71 -0.04
CA ASN A 181 -4.32 16.28 1.35
C ASN A 181 -3.21 16.82 2.27
N THR A 182 -2.15 17.46 1.75
CA THR A 182 -1.00 17.91 2.56
C THR A 182 -0.46 19.31 2.22
N CYS A 183 0.71 19.70 2.76
CA CYS A 183 1.50 20.83 2.26
C CYS A 183 2.59 20.48 1.22
N VAL A 184 2.75 19.21 0.84
CA VAL A 184 3.66 18.78 -0.27
C VAL A 184 3.04 19.14 -1.64
N ARG A 185 3.86 19.47 -2.65
CA ARG A 185 3.39 19.99 -3.96
C ARG A 185 4.13 19.36 -5.15
N PHE A 186 3.69 18.21 -5.65
CA PHE A 186 4.13 17.69 -6.94
C PHE A 186 3.57 18.52 -8.10
N ALA A 187 4.42 19.00 -9.00
CA ALA A 187 4.01 19.87 -10.11
C ALA A 187 4.77 19.60 -11.42
N GLU A 188 4.04 19.20 -12.46
CA GLU A 188 4.56 19.17 -13.83
C GLU A 188 4.91 20.59 -14.31
N GLY A 189 6.04 20.74 -15.01
CA GLY A 189 6.49 22.02 -15.59
C GLY A 189 7.09 23.05 -14.62
N ALA A 190 7.04 22.80 -13.31
CA ALA A 190 7.82 23.57 -12.34
C ALA A 190 9.33 23.44 -12.60
N GLN A 191 10.13 24.35 -12.03
CA GLN A 191 11.57 24.46 -12.30
C GLN A 191 12.38 24.29 -11.02
N GLY A 192 13.49 23.54 -11.09
CA GLY A 192 14.41 23.31 -9.99
C GLY A 192 15.46 22.24 -10.32
N THR A 193 16.61 22.30 -9.65
CA THR A 193 17.68 21.29 -9.80
C THR A 193 17.23 19.94 -9.25
N ASN A 194 16.59 19.96 -8.08
CA ASN A 194 16.08 18.78 -7.39
C ASN A 194 14.67 18.51 -7.90
N LYS A 195 14.44 17.34 -8.51
CA LYS A 195 13.22 17.03 -9.27
C LYS A 195 12.96 15.52 -9.34
N VAL A 196 11.71 15.16 -9.56
CA VAL A 196 11.26 13.77 -9.72
C VAL A 196 11.04 13.47 -11.22
N LYS A 197 11.50 12.31 -11.68
CA LYS A 197 11.14 11.76 -12.99
C LYS A 197 10.42 10.43 -12.83
N PHE A 198 9.16 10.36 -13.22
CA PHE A 198 8.48 9.08 -13.40
C PHE A 198 9.07 8.38 -14.63
N ILE A 199 9.52 7.12 -14.46
CA ILE A 199 10.00 6.25 -15.54
C ILE A 199 9.09 5.03 -15.68
N TYR A 200 8.85 4.56 -16.90
CA TYR A 200 8.14 3.29 -17.14
C TYR A 200 9.14 2.14 -17.08
N GLY A 201 9.61 1.87 -15.86
CA GLY A 201 10.64 0.87 -15.57
C GLY A 201 10.10 -0.56 -15.46
N ASN A 202 11.01 -1.45 -15.07
CA ASN A 202 10.65 -2.75 -14.51
C ASN A 202 10.34 -2.56 -13.02
N GLY A 203 9.28 -3.15 -12.48
CA GLY A 203 8.88 -2.97 -11.07
C GLY A 203 8.30 -1.58 -10.70
N CYS A 204 7.94 -1.46 -9.42
CA CYS A 204 7.50 -0.23 -8.76
C CYS A 204 8.55 0.11 -7.69
N TYR A 205 9.16 1.29 -7.72
CA TYR A 205 10.15 1.66 -6.71
C TYR A 205 10.42 3.16 -6.67
N SER A 206 11.00 3.60 -5.55
CA SER A 206 11.25 5.00 -5.26
C SER A 206 12.43 5.20 -4.30
N TRP A 207 12.98 6.41 -4.27
CA TRP A 207 13.98 6.80 -3.27
C TRP A 207 13.29 7.36 -2.03
N ILE A 208 13.85 7.13 -0.83
CA ILE A 208 13.34 7.76 0.39
C ILE A 208 13.79 9.22 0.49
N GLY A 209 12.81 10.13 0.46
CA GLY A 209 12.99 11.57 0.59
C GLY A 209 13.56 12.23 -0.66
N MET A 210 14.24 13.36 -0.47
CA MET A 210 14.88 14.14 -1.53
C MET A 210 16.38 13.82 -1.57
N ILE A 211 16.88 13.23 -2.65
CA ILE A 211 18.31 12.84 -2.76
C ILE A 211 19.18 13.90 -3.46
N GLY A 212 18.55 14.97 -3.98
CA GLY A 212 19.18 15.96 -4.85
C GLY A 212 19.14 15.58 -6.33
N ASN A 213 19.30 16.56 -7.22
CA ASN A 213 19.27 16.39 -8.68
C ASN A 213 17.96 15.71 -9.19
N GLU A 214 18.01 15.02 -10.33
CA GLU A 214 16.87 14.24 -10.83
C GLU A 214 16.85 12.83 -10.21
N GLN A 215 15.83 12.56 -9.40
CA GLN A 215 15.58 11.23 -8.85
C GLN A 215 14.43 10.53 -9.57
N GLN A 216 14.57 9.23 -9.78
CA GLN A 216 13.62 8.43 -10.56
C GLN A 216 12.59 7.74 -9.66
N VAL A 217 11.35 7.62 -10.15
CA VAL A 217 10.30 6.80 -9.55
C VAL A 217 9.77 5.86 -10.63
N SER A 218 9.83 4.56 -10.40
CA SER A 218 9.30 3.56 -11.33
C SER A 218 7.83 3.27 -11.02
N ILE A 219 6.97 3.42 -12.03
CA ILE A 219 5.60 2.89 -12.03
C ILE A 219 5.48 2.00 -13.27
N GLY A 220 6.14 0.84 -13.20
CA GLY A 220 6.23 -0.11 -14.29
C GLY A 220 4.94 -0.89 -14.58
N ARG A 221 5.08 -1.96 -15.37
CA ARG A 221 3.95 -2.84 -15.74
C ARG A 221 3.42 -3.61 -14.51
N GLY A 222 2.22 -3.24 -14.07
CA GLY A 222 1.56 -3.77 -12.88
C GLY A 222 1.30 -2.67 -11.83
N CYS A 223 2.18 -1.68 -11.77
CA CYS A 223 2.17 -0.58 -10.79
C CYS A 223 1.10 0.48 -11.03
N GLY A 224 0.34 0.39 -12.12
CA GLY A 224 -0.59 1.42 -12.61
C GLY A 224 -1.88 1.58 -11.82
N THR A 225 -1.80 1.70 -10.48
CA THR A 225 -2.94 2.02 -9.61
C THR A 225 -2.64 3.27 -8.77
N VAL A 226 -3.68 4.01 -8.36
CA VAL A 226 -3.50 5.22 -7.55
C VAL A 226 -2.90 4.89 -6.16
N GLY A 227 -3.23 3.72 -5.60
CA GLY A 227 -2.64 3.24 -4.35
C GLY A 227 -1.13 3.04 -4.45
N ILE A 228 -0.65 2.39 -5.51
CA ILE A 228 0.80 2.20 -5.75
C ILE A 228 1.50 3.52 -6.05
N VAL A 229 0.94 4.38 -6.91
CA VAL A 229 1.52 5.71 -7.16
C VAL A 229 1.61 6.54 -5.87
N THR A 230 0.61 6.46 -4.99
CA THR A 230 0.66 7.15 -3.69
C THR A 230 1.61 6.50 -2.68
N HIS A 231 1.89 5.21 -2.79
CA HIS A 231 2.93 4.50 -2.04
C HIS A 231 4.34 4.97 -2.45
N GLU A 232 4.68 4.94 -3.75
CA GLU A 232 5.98 5.41 -4.24
C GLU A 232 6.24 6.90 -3.99
N LEU A 233 5.18 7.72 -4.09
CA LEU A 233 5.23 9.12 -3.70
C LEU A 233 5.32 9.29 -2.17
N GLY A 234 4.87 8.31 -1.38
CA GLY A 234 5.10 8.24 0.08
C GLY A 234 6.58 8.07 0.42
N HIS A 235 7.28 7.16 -0.26
CA HIS A 235 8.74 7.06 -0.17
C HIS A 235 9.42 8.35 -0.63
N THR A 236 9.01 8.90 -1.80
CA THR A 236 9.52 10.19 -2.31
C THR A 236 9.38 11.32 -1.29
N ILE A 237 8.29 11.32 -0.51
CA ILE A 237 8.02 12.28 0.57
C ILE A 237 8.95 12.07 1.78
N GLY A 238 9.41 10.84 2.04
CA GLY A 238 10.26 10.45 3.18
C GLY A 238 9.59 9.49 4.17
N LEU A 239 8.59 8.71 3.74
CA LEU A 239 8.00 7.64 4.55
C LEU A 239 8.77 6.33 4.37
N TYR A 240 9.12 5.69 5.49
CA TYR A 240 9.41 4.26 5.54
C TYR A 240 8.11 3.47 5.69
N HIS A 241 8.22 2.15 5.51
CA HIS A 241 7.15 1.24 5.81
C HIS A 241 6.66 1.26 7.27
N THR A 242 5.45 0.76 7.46
CA THR A 242 4.79 0.64 8.76
C THR A 242 5.27 -0.60 9.52
N GLN A 243 5.60 -1.72 8.87
CA GLN A 243 6.10 -2.92 9.56
C GLN A 243 7.58 -2.85 9.98
N SER A 244 8.37 -1.95 9.42
CA SER A 244 9.74 -1.64 9.87
C SER A 244 9.80 -0.55 10.93
N ARG A 245 8.65 0.05 11.32
CA ARG A 245 8.56 0.92 12.52
C ARG A 245 9.23 0.26 13.71
N TYR A 246 10.01 1.04 14.45
CA TYR A 246 10.68 0.50 15.63
C TYR A 246 9.69 -0.07 16.67
N ASP A 247 8.47 0.50 16.77
CA ASP A 247 7.42 0.05 17.68
C ASP A 247 6.50 -1.06 17.12
N ARG A 248 6.79 -1.60 15.93
CA ARG A 248 6.00 -2.64 15.25
C ARG A 248 5.76 -3.89 16.08
N ASP A 249 6.70 -4.29 16.94
CA ASP A 249 6.64 -5.53 17.73
C ASP A 249 5.49 -5.58 18.76
N HIS A 250 4.79 -4.48 19.02
CA HIS A 250 3.57 -4.47 19.84
C HIS A 250 2.31 -4.82 19.01
N ASN A 251 2.42 -4.76 17.68
CA ASN A 251 1.32 -4.75 16.72
C ASN A 251 1.43 -5.92 15.73
N VAL A 252 2.64 -6.31 15.33
CA VAL A 252 2.89 -7.50 14.50
C VAL A 252 4.00 -8.36 15.11
N ILE A 253 3.92 -9.66 14.83
CA ILE A 253 4.93 -10.68 15.07
C ILE A 253 5.49 -11.09 13.71
N VAL A 254 6.83 -11.13 13.59
CA VAL A 254 7.50 -11.64 12.39
C VAL A 254 7.70 -13.15 12.54
N ASN A 255 7.11 -13.91 11.63
CA ASN A 255 7.27 -15.37 11.55
C ASN A 255 8.58 -15.70 10.81
N THR A 256 9.70 -15.58 11.52
CA THR A 256 11.07 -15.81 11.02
C THR A 256 11.19 -17.12 10.24
N ALA A 257 10.58 -18.18 10.76
CA ALA A 257 10.59 -19.52 10.18
C ALA A 257 9.97 -19.60 8.78
N ASN A 258 9.24 -18.57 8.31
CA ASN A 258 8.64 -18.53 6.97
C ASN A 258 9.19 -17.42 6.05
N ILE A 259 10.23 -16.67 6.46
CA ILE A 259 10.90 -15.72 5.57
C ILE A 259 11.68 -16.49 4.49
N GLN A 260 11.74 -15.94 3.28
CA GLN A 260 12.60 -16.43 2.20
C GLN A 260 14.10 -16.22 2.53
N GLN A 261 14.96 -17.14 2.10
CA GLN A 261 16.40 -17.02 2.35
C GLN A 261 16.98 -15.78 1.63
N GLY A 262 17.77 -14.97 2.33
CA GLY A 262 18.39 -13.75 1.79
C GLY A 262 17.45 -12.54 1.70
N THR A 263 16.34 -12.53 2.44
CA THR A 263 15.41 -11.38 2.50
C THR A 263 15.02 -10.99 3.92
N ALA A 264 15.75 -11.46 4.94
CA ALA A 264 15.51 -11.15 6.34
C ALA A 264 15.68 -9.65 6.65
N HIS A 265 16.61 -8.98 5.96
CA HIS A 265 16.85 -7.54 6.07
C HIS A 265 15.58 -6.68 5.87
N ASN A 266 14.62 -7.13 5.07
CA ASN A 266 13.31 -6.47 4.85
C ASN A 266 12.37 -6.50 6.07
N PHE A 267 12.78 -7.18 7.15
CA PHE A 267 12.06 -7.24 8.44
C PHE A 267 12.85 -6.65 9.60
N ASP A 268 14.02 -6.04 9.35
CA ASP A 268 14.66 -5.23 10.40
C ASP A 268 13.76 -4.05 10.77
N LYS A 269 14.15 -3.35 11.83
CA LYS A 269 13.41 -2.17 12.29
C LYS A 269 14.25 -0.94 12.08
N GLU A 270 13.64 0.06 11.46
CA GLU A 270 14.15 1.41 11.48
C GLU A 270 14.38 1.88 12.91
N THR A 271 15.41 2.69 13.11
CA THR A 271 15.84 3.06 14.47
C THR A 271 15.01 4.22 15.01
N ALA A 272 14.89 4.28 16.34
CA ALA A 272 14.31 5.44 17.02
C ALA A 272 15.11 6.73 16.77
N ASP A 273 16.34 6.64 16.27
CA ASP A 273 17.22 7.75 15.90
C ASP A 273 17.02 8.22 14.46
N ASN A 274 16.69 7.32 13.52
CA ASN A 274 16.43 7.61 12.11
C ASN A 274 15.02 8.12 11.79
N THR A 275 14.01 7.84 12.65
CA THR A 275 12.59 8.06 12.31
C THR A 275 11.80 8.91 13.33
N ASP A 276 10.56 9.31 13.02
CA ASP A 276 9.56 9.98 13.87
C ASP A 276 8.08 9.61 13.56
N ASN A 277 7.29 9.22 14.57
CA ASN A 277 5.86 8.86 14.42
C ASN A 277 5.00 10.12 14.48
N TYR A 278 5.53 11.21 15.03
CA TYR A 278 4.75 12.41 15.38
C TYR A 278 3.53 12.10 16.28
N GLY A 279 3.65 11.06 17.11
CA GLY A 279 2.60 10.58 18.02
C GLY A 279 1.46 9.79 17.35
N ILE A 280 1.62 9.37 16.09
CA ILE A 280 0.63 8.57 15.37
C ILE A 280 0.66 7.09 15.86
N PRO A 281 -0.51 6.45 16.08
CA PRO A 281 -0.60 5.02 16.38
C PRO A 281 0.00 4.12 15.29
N TYR A 282 0.14 2.83 15.57
CA TYR A 282 0.39 1.84 14.52
C TYR A 282 -0.92 1.53 13.80
N GLU A 283 -0.87 1.39 12.48
CA GLU A 283 -2.06 1.13 11.66
C GLU A 283 -1.78 0.06 10.61
N TYR A 284 -2.42 -1.10 10.78
CA TYR A 284 -2.31 -2.22 9.83
C TYR A 284 -2.69 -1.79 8.41
N GLY A 285 -3.81 -1.09 8.26
CA GLY A 285 -4.35 -0.66 6.98
C GLY A 285 -3.74 0.61 6.38
N SER A 286 -2.52 0.99 6.80
CA SER A 286 -1.71 1.98 6.05
C SER A 286 -1.39 1.42 4.66
N ASN A 287 -1.33 2.27 3.63
CA ASN A 287 -0.85 1.83 2.32
C ASN A 287 0.68 1.60 2.30
N MET A 288 1.40 2.11 3.31
CA MET A 288 2.82 1.85 3.54
C MET A 288 3.04 0.62 4.45
N HIS A 289 2.10 -0.32 4.55
CA HIS A 289 2.25 -1.55 5.35
C HIS A 289 2.30 -2.76 4.42
N TYR A 290 3.32 -3.61 4.55
CA TYR A 290 3.40 -4.87 3.81
C TYR A 290 2.14 -5.73 3.90
N ASP A 291 1.94 -6.52 2.84
CA ASP A 291 1.07 -7.69 2.84
C ASP A 291 1.46 -8.71 3.93
N PRO A 292 0.51 -9.46 4.53
CA PRO A 292 0.82 -10.46 5.56
C PRO A 292 1.75 -11.60 5.11
N PHE A 293 1.90 -11.79 3.79
CA PHE A 293 2.70 -12.84 3.15
C PHE A 293 3.87 -12.26 2.33
N GLY A 294 4.27 -11.00 2.55
CA GLY A 294 5.47 -10.41 1.94
C GLY A 294 6.71 -11.27 2.22
N PHE A 295 7.54 -11.54 1.21
CA PHE A 295 8.73 -12.40 1.28
C PHE A 295 8.52 -13.81 1.89
N ALA A 296 7.31 -14.37 1.81
CA ALA A 296 7.00 -15.69 2.35
C ALA A 296 7.59 -16.82 1.50
N LYS A 297 8.34 -17.74 2.14
CA LYS A 297 8.85 -18.96 1.48
C LYS A 297 7.73 -19.96 1.12
N ASP A 298 6.69 -20.02 1.96
CA ASP A 298 5.40 -20.63 1.65
C ASP A 298 4.33 -19.56 1.76
N ASN A 299 3.77 -19.17 0.60
CA ASN A 299 2.74 -18.15 0.49
C ASN A 299 1.43 -18.51 1.21
N LYS A 300 1.24 -19.75 1.68
CA LYS A 300 0.08 -20.15 2.47
C LYS A 300 0.21 -19.79 3.95
N VAL A 301 1.41 -19.41 4.40
CA VAL A 301 1.74 -19.09 5.80
C VAL A 301 2.18 -17.62 5.88
N PRO A 302 1.58 -16.78 6.74
CA PRO A 302 1.98 -15.38 6.83
C PRO A 302 3.39 -15.22 7.44
N THR A 303 4.14 -14.26 6.92
CA THR A 303 5.38 -13.73 7.52
C THR A 303 5.08 -12.65 8.57
N LEU A 304 3.96 -11.93 8.44
CA LEU A 304 3.50 -10.93 9.42
C LEU A 304 2.17 -11.36 10.06
N VAL A 305 2.20 -11.52 11.38
CA VAL A 305 1.03 -11.94 12.18
C VAL A 305 0.62 -10.80 13.12
N ALA A 306 -0.56 -10.24 12.92
CA ALA A 306 -1.09 -9.15 13.75
C ALA A 306 -1.31 -9.61 15.20
N THR A 307 -1.02 -8.75 16.18
CA THR A 307 -1.34 -8.97 17.60
C THR A 307 -2.84 -8.74 17.87
N ASN A 308 -3.51 -7.86 17.11
CA ASN A 308 -4.98 -7.90 16.98
C ASN A 308 -5.42 -8.72 15.77
N LYS A 309 -6.01 -9.90 16.00
CA LYS A 309 -6.47 -10.82 14.94
C LYS A 309 -7.58 -10.25 14.06
N GLU A 310 -8.31 -9.23 14.51
CA GLU A 310 -9.33 -8.56 13.71
C GLU A 310 -8.76 -7.86 12.46
N TYR A 311 -7.45 -7.59 12.43
CA TYR A 311 -6.77 -6.83 11.37
C TYR A 311 -5.80 -7.66 10.51
N GLN A 312 -5.75 -8.99 10.68
CA GLN A 312 -4.79 -9.85 9.95
C GLN A 312 -4.89 -9.67 8.42
N PHE A 313 -6.11 -9.61 7.87
CA PHE A 313 -6.40 -9.43 6.45
C PHE A 313 -6.70 -7.96 6.10
N SER A 314 -6.29 -7.05 6.99
CA SER A 314 -6.43 -5.61 6.85
C SER A 314 -5.08 -4.88 6.77
N MET A 315 -3.97 -5.61 6.66
CA MET A 315 -2.66 -5.05 6.30
C MET A 315 -2.62 -4.66 4.82
N ASN A 316 -1.76 -3.73 4.41
CA ASN A 316 -1.65 -3.23 3.03
C ASN A 316 -2.93 -2.53 2.53
N GLY A 317 -3.07 -1.24 2.84
CA GLY A 317 -4.23 -0.41 2.50
C GLY A 317 -4.33 -0.04 1.01
N ASP A 318 -5.56 -0.02 0.46
CA ASP A 318 -5.78 0.28 -0.97
C ASP A 318 -5.49 1.73 -1.38
N MET A 319 -5.41 2.63 -0.40
CA MET A 319 -5.11 4.06 -0.51
C MET A 319 -4.52 4.55 0.84
N PRO A 320 -3.72 5.64 0.87
CA PRO A 320 -3.19 6.19 2.12
C PRO A 320 -4.32 6.68 3.03
N THR A 321 -4.16 6.45 4.32
CA THR A 321 -5.20 6.63 5.34
C THR A 321 -5.28 8.07 5.86
N PHE A 322 -6.18 8.28 6.83
CA PHE A 322 -6.17 9.50 7.63
C PHE A 322 -4.85 9.68 8.39
N TYR A 323 -4.24 8.60 8.87
CA TYR A 323 -2.96 8.65 9.58
C TYR A 323 -1.75 8.81 8.68
N ASP A 324 -1.71 8.19 7.50
CA ASP A 324 -0.62 8.43 6.53
C ASP A 324 -0.57 9.92 6.14
N VAL A 325 -1.74 10.51 5.87
CA VAL A 325 -1.87 11.96 5.60
C VAL A 325 -1.53 12.82 6.83
N LEU A 326 -1.94 12.42 8.03
CA LEU A 326 -1.63 13.17 9.26
C LEU A 326 -0.13 13.08 9.62
N LEU A 327 0.53 11.97 9.32
CA LEU A 327 1.96 11.75 9.50
C LEU A 327 2.75 12.72 8.62
N VAL A 328 2.47 12.76 7.30
CA VAL A 328 3.10 13.71 6.38
C VAL A 328 2.84 15.16 6.81
N ASN A 329 1.62 15.49 7.22
CA ASN A 329 1.27 16.86 7.64
C ASN A 329 2.00 17.32 8.91
N LYS A 330 2.35 16.41 9.83
CA LYS A 330 3.19 16.74 11.00
C LYS A 330 4.67 16.75 10.64
N TYR A 331 5.12 15.80 9.81
CA TYR A 331 6.51 15.70 9.34
C TYR A 331 6.94 16.98 8.59
N TYR A 332 6.11 17.49 7.69
CA TYR A 332 6.33 18.74 6.96
C TYR A 332 5.88 20.00 7.72
N ASN A 333 5.49 19.90 9.00
CA ASN A 333 5.13 21.04 9.86
C ASN A 333 4.00 21.91 9.24
N CYS A 334 3.06 21.25 8.55
CA CYS A 334 2.10 21.88 7.64
C CYS A 334 1.04 22.73 8.36
N PHE A 335 0.72 22.41 9.62
CA PHE A 335 -0.23 23.19 10.42
C PHE A 335 0.37 24.54 10.79
N GLU A 336 1.64 24.54 11.17
CA GLU A 336 2.42 25.70 11.58
C GLU A 336 2.79 26.59 10.37
N THR A 337 3.03 26.02 9.18
CA THR A 337 3.28 26.81 7.96
C THR A 337 2.01 27.43 7.39
N ASN A 338 0.87 26.72 7.43
CA ASN A 338 -0.34 27.13 6.70
C ASN A 338 -1.37 27.82 7.60
N CYS A 339 -1.49 27.39 8.86
CA CYS A 339 -2.60 27.74 9.75
C CYS A 339 -2.20 28.58 10.96
N LYS A 340 -1.01 29.19 10.94
CA LYS A 340 -0.47 30.02 12.03
C LYS A 340 -1.47 31.09 12.47
N GLY A 341 -1.89 31.03 13.74
CA GLY A 341 -2.83 31.98 14.36
C GLY A 341 -4.31 31.70 14.08
N VAL A 342 -4.66 30.62 13.36
CA VAL A 342 -6.04 30.17 13.16
C VAL A 342 -6.25 28.89 13.96
N ALA A 343 -7.21 28.89 14.88
CA ALA A 343 -7.64 27.68 15.60
C ALA A 343 -9.05 27.26 15.15
N VAL A 344 -9.29 25.97 15.05
CA VAL A 344 -10.60 25.37 14.77
C VAL A 344 -10.84 24.21 15.74
N SER A 345 -12.08 24.05 16.20
CA SER A 345 -12.47 22.92 17.06
C SER A 345 -13.05 21.81 16.19
N CYS A 346 -12.49 20.60 16.30
CA CYS A 346 -12.90 19.46 15.49
C CYS A 346 -13.54 18.38 16.37
N LEU A 347 -14.73 17.93 15.97
CA LEU A 347 -15.47 16.83 16.57
C LEU A 347 -15.05 15.50 15.92
N ASN A 348 -15.47 14.39 16.53
CA ASN A 348 -15.28 13.03 16.00
C ASN A 348 -13.84 12.75 15.50
N ASN A 349 -12.84 13.15 16.31
CA ASN A 349 -11.41 13.04 16.05
C ASN A 349 -10.90 13.68 14.75
N GLY A 350 -11.64 14.62 14.15
CA GLY A 350 -11.12 15.46 13.07
C GLY A 350 -9.89 16.26 13.48
N VAL A 351 -9.15 16.76 12.49
CA VAL A 351 -7.98 17.64 12.68
C VAL A 351 -8.17 18.89 11.83
N GLN A 352 -7.46 19.98 12.12
CA GLN A 352 -7.49 21.17 11.26
C GLN A 352 -7.09 20.83 9.82
N ASP A 353 -7.82 21.37 8.84
CA ASP A 353 -7.47 21.19 7.44
C ASP A 353 -6.33 22.16 7.04
N VAL A 354 -5.18 21.61 6.64
CA VAL A 354 -4.00 22.37 6.20
C VAL A 354 -4.22 23.11 4.86
N LYS A 355 -5.31 22.83 4.15
CA LYS A 355 -5.75 23.56 2.94
C LYS A 355 -6.67 24.72 3.26
N ASN A 356 -7.54 24.54 4.24
CA ASN A 356 -8.52 25.52 4.67
C ASN A 356 -8.55 25.53 6.19
N CYS A 357 -7.65 26.31 6.79
CA CYS A 357 -7.43 26.35 8.24
C CYS A 357 -8.66 26.76 9.10
N ARG A 358 -9.77 27.16 8.45
CA ARG A 358 -11.05 27.47 9.09
C ARG A 358 -12.04 26.28 9.12
N GLN A 359 -11.64 25.12 8.61
CA GLN A 359 -12.41 23.88 8.69
C GLN A 359 -11.55 22.70 9.18
N CYS A 360 -12.22 21.59 9.47
CA CYS A 360 -11.60 20.34 9.88
C CYS A 360 -11.55 19.34 8.70
N ARG A 361 -10.45 18.60 8.62
CA ARG A 361 -10.35 17.35 7.87
C ARG A 361 -11.03 16.24 8.68
N CYS A 362 -12.04 15.61 8.09
CA CYS A 362 -12.88 14.63 8.78
C CYS A 362 -12.44 13.18 8.55
N PRO A 363 -12.53 12.31 9.57
CA PRO A 363 -12.36 10.88 9.40
C PRO A 363 -13.53 10.25 8.63
N THR A 364 -13.37 9.02 8.17
CA THR A 364 -14.36 8.33 7.33
C THR A 364 -15.73 8.28 7.99
N GLY A 365 -16.78 8.63 7.23
CA GLY A 365 -18.16 8.68 7.72
C GLY A 365 -18.59 10.02 8.33
N TYR A 366 -17.69 11.00 8.42
CA TYR A 366 -17.96 12.33 8.99
C TYR A 366 -17.74 13.47 7.99
N THR A 367 -18.48 14.56 8.14
CA THR A 367 -18.42 15.74 7.27
C THR A 367 -18.85 17.03 8.00
N GLY A 368 -18.78 18.16 7.29
CA GLY A 368 -19.02 19.49 7.82
C GLY A 368 -17.74 20.17 8.30
N THR A 369 -17.80 21.48 8.51
CA THR A 369 -16.63 22.32 8.84
C THR A 369 -15.97 21.96 10.18
N ASP A 370 -16.69 21.28 11.07
CA ASP A 370 -16.29 20.83 12.40
C ASP A 370 -16.23 19.29 12.51
N CYS A 371 -16.54 18.56 11.43
CA CYS A 371 -16.76 17.10 11.44
C CYS A 371 -17.88 16.61 12.38
N GLY A 372 -18.82 17.48 12.77
CA GLY A 372 -19.93 17.15 13.67
C GLY A 372 -21.03 16.30 13.03
N LYS A 373 -21.09 16.24 11.69
CA LYS A 373 -22.17 15.58 10.93
C LYS A 373 -21.71 14.22 10.39
N VAL A 374 -22.65 13.29 10.26
CA VAL A 374 -22.48 12.09 9.43
C VAL A 374 -22.45 12.51 7.96
N ASP A 375 -21.58 11.88 7.17
CA ASP A 375 -21.51 12.04 5.71
C ASP A 375 -22.81 11.52 5.04
N PRO A 376 -23.55 12.35 4.27
CA PRO A 376 -24.76 11.95 3.54
C PRO A 376 -24.59 10.77 2.57
N ALA A 377 -23.36 10.39 2.20
CA ALA A 377 -23.10 9.17 1.43
C ALA A 377 -23.46 7.87 2.20
N PHE A 378 -23.55 7.92 3.54
CA PHE A 378 -23.80 6.77 4.40
C PHE A 378 -25.29 6.62 4.74
N GLU A 379 -25.91 5.50 4.33
CA GLU A 379 -27.27 5.15 4.72
C GLU A 379 -27.34 4.92 6.25
N VAL A 380 -28.12 5.73 6.97
CA VAL A 380 -28.28 5.61 8.42
C VAL A 380 -29.23 4.47 8.76
N ILE A 381 -28.72 3.46 9.44
CA ILE A 381 -29.45 2.28 9.91
C ILE A 381 -29.61 2.37 11.44
N PRO A 382 -30.82 2.57 11.99
CA PRO A 382 -31.01 2.63 13.44
C PRO A 382 -30.91 1.23 14.07
N ALA A 383 -30.04 1.09 15.06
CA ALA A 383 -29.98 -0.07 15.94
C ALA A 383 -30.90 0.14 17.15
N LYS A 384 -31.58 -0.94 17.57
CA LYS A 384 -32.43 -0.99 18.77
C LYS A 384 -31.91 -2.05 19.73
N GLU A 385 -32.27 -1.95 21.00
CA GLU A 385 -31.94 -2.96 22.00
C GLU A 385 -32.81 -4.21 21.86
N GLY A 386 -32.36 -5.32 22.45
CA GLY A 386 -33.09 -6.59 22.44
C GLY A 386 -32.74 -7.50 21.25
N ALA A 387 -33.64 -7.59 20.28
CA ALA A 387 -33.53 -8.49 19.12
C ALA A 387 -32.52 -7.98 18.09
N ARG A 388 -31.76 -8.88 17.45
CA ARG A 388 -30.88 -8.54 16.33
C ARG A 388 -31.69 -8.38 15.04
N VAL A 389 -31.34 -7.38 14.24
CA VAL A 389 -31.90 -7.13 12.90
C VAL A 389 -30.88 -7.61 11.87
N THR A 390 -31.33 -8.34 10.85
CA THR A 390 -30.51 -8.77 9.71
C THR A 390 -30.58 -7.75 8.57
N LYS A 391 -29.45 -7.48 7.92
CA LYS A 391 -29.37 -6.73 6.65
C LYS A 391 -28.61 -7.60 5.65
N GLU A 392 -29.16 -7.73 4.44
CA GLU A 392 -28.53 -8.41 3.30
C GLU A 392 -28.26 -7.37 2.21
N ILE A 393 -27.03 -7.31 1.73
CA ILE A 393 -26.59 -6.34 0.72
C ILE A 393 -25.83 -7.08 -0.39
N SER A 394 -26.13 -6.73 -1.64
CA SER A 394 -25.25 -6.96 -2.78
C SER A 394 -24.79 -5.62 -3.35
N VAL A 395 -23.52 -5.57 -3.77
CA VAL A 395 -22.88 -4.44 -4.48
C VAL A 395 -22.07 -4.98 -5.65
N GLY A 396 -22.25 -4.43 -6.84
CA GLY A 396 -21.50 -4.81 -8.04
C GLY A 396 -22.18 -4.42 -9.33
N SER A 397 -21.56 -4.78 -10.45
CA SER A 397 -22.12 -4.62 -11.80
C SER A 397 -23.02 -5.79 -12.21
N GLY A 398 -22.92 -6.93 -11.52
CA GLY A 398 -23.51 -8.21 -11.94
C GLY A 398 -22.78 -8.88 -13.11
N LYS A 399 -21.73 -8.25 -13.66
CA LYS A 399 -20.98 -8.73 -14.83
C LYS A 399 -19.62 -9.32 -14.44
N TYR A 400 -19.26 -10.44 -15.06
CA TYR A 400 -17.98 -11.12 -14.88
C TYR A 400 -16.83 -10.45 -15.68
N GLU A 401 -16.74 -9.12 -15.59
CA GLU A 401 -15.71 -8.27 -16.18
C GLU A 401 -15.20 -7.26 -15.13
N THR A 402 -13.94 -6.84 -15.25
CA THR A 402 -13.37 -5.82 -14.35
C THR A 402 -13.92 -4.45 -14.74
N ALA A 403 -14.75 -3.87 -13.88
CA ALA A 403 -15.33 -2.55 -14.09
C ALA A 403 -14.26 -1.44 -14.00
N THR A 404 -14.42 -0.42 -14.85
CA THR A 404 -13.61 0.80 -14.82
C THR A 404 -13.91 1.65 -13.58
N THR A 405 -15.15 1.64 -13.11
CA THR A 405 -15.58 2.27 -11.85
C THR A 405 -15.90 1.21 -10.80
N VAL A 406 -15.45 1.45 -9.56
CA VAL A 406 -15.73 0.56 -8.42
C VAL A 406 -17.12 0.88 -7.88
N ALA A 407 -18.04 -0.09 -7.91
CA ALA A 407 -19.34 0.02 -7.27
C ALA A 407 -19.16 0.03 -5.74
N LYS A 408 -19.79 0.98 -5.03
CA LYS A 408 -19.69 1.14 -3.57
C LYS A 408 -21.05 1.42 -2.95
N LYS A 409 -21.29 0.92 -1.73
CA LYS A 409 -22.35 1.36 -0.82
C LYS A 409 -21.76 1.62 0.56
N PHE A 410 -22.35 2.56 1.28
CA PHE A 410 -21.90 3.00 2.59
C PHE A 410 -23.10 3.02 3.55
N PHE A 411 -22.89 2.54 4.78
CA PHE A 411 -23.92 2.45 5.81
C PHE A 411 -23.34 2.90 7.15
N VAL A 412 -24.13 3.58 7.98
CA VAL A 412 -23.79 3.78 9.40
C VAL A 412 -24.87 3.15 10.27
N ILE A 413 -24.50 2.14 11.04
CA ILE A 413 -25.34 1.62 12.11
C ILE A 413 -25.23 2.62 13.27
N GLN A 414 -26.36 3.12 13.76
CA GLN A 414 -26.46 4.12 14.84
C GLN A 414 -27.25 3.54 16.01
N ALA A 415 -26.60 3.37 17.17
CA ALA A 415 -27.25 3.01 18.42
C ALA A 415 -27.81 4.26 19.16
N PRO A 416 -28.66 4.09 20.19
CA PRO A 416 -29.02 5.16 21.11
C PRO A 416 -27.81 5.74 21.85
N ALA A 417 -27.98 6.92 22.46
CA ALA A 417 -26.91 7.56 23.24
C ALA A 417 -26.45 6.66 24.40
N GLY A 418 -25.13 6.57 24.60
CA GLY A 418 -24.49 5.72 25.61
C GLY A 418 -24.47 4.22 25.31
N LYS A 419 -25.06 3.77 24.19
CA LYS A 419 -25.12 2.34 23.81
C LYS A 419 -24.02 1.96 22.82
N ARG A 420 -23.63 0.69 22.84
CA ARG A 420 -22.68 0.08 21.90
C ARG A 420 -23.46 -0.69 20.82
N ILE A 421 -22.77 -1.12 19.77
CA ILE A 421 -23.34 -1.94 18.68
C ILE A 421 -22.67 -3.30 18.71
N GLU A 422 -23.45 -4.35 18.93
CA GLU A 422 -23.03 -5.72 18.65
C GLU A 422 -23.32 -6.00 17.18
N LEU A 423 -22.31 -6.46 16.43
CA LEU A 423 -22.36 -6.70 14.99
C LEU A 423 -21.76 -8.08 14.66
N ILE A 424 -22.51 -8.89 13.92
CA ILE A 424 -22.11 -10.25 13.50
C ILE A 424 -22.28 -10.34 11.98
N PHE A 425 -21.19 -10.53 11.24
CA PHE A 425 -21.26 -10.91 9.83
C PHE A 425 -21.55 -12.40 9.74
N THR A 426 -22.64 -12.79 9.09
CA THR A 426 -23.02 -14.20 8.89
C THR A 426 -22.68 -14.69 7.48
N GLY A 427 -22.43 -13.79 6.53
CA GLY A 427 -21.84 -14.12 5.23
C GLY A 427 -21.17 -12.90 4.60
N VAL A 428 -20.01 -13.09 3.99
CA VAL A 428 -19.30 -12.10 3.16
C VAL A 428 -18.62 -12.88 2.03
N SER A 429 -18.82 -12.45 0.79
CA SER A 429 -18.19 -13.07 -0.38
C SER A 429 -18.12 -12.05 -1.52
N ALA A 430 -16.90 -11.69 -1.92
CA ALA A 430 -16.61 -11.15 -3.24
C ALA A 430 -16.34 -12.30 -4.24
N VAL A 431 -16.66 -12.10 -5.52
CA VAL A 431 -16.40 -13.10 -6.59
C VAL A 431 -14.92 -13.25 -6.90
N VAL A 432 -14.16 -12.15 -6.88
CA VAL A 432 -12.69 -12.15 -6.95
C VAL A 432 -12.16 -11.55 -5.66
N THR A 433 -11.10 -12.17 -5.14
CA THR A 433 -10.66 -12.09 -3.75
C THR A 433 -9.14 -12.07 -3.72
N SER A 434 -8.59 -11.17 -2.90
CA SER A 434 -7.16 -10.82 -2.85
C SER A 434 -6.85 -10.28 -1.46
N SER A 435 -5.58 -10.29 -1.02
CA SER A 435 -5.21 -9.85 0.34
C SER A 435 -5.44 -8.34 0.57
N ASP A 436 -5.27 -7.52 -0.47
CA ASP A 436 -5.66 -6.10 -0.52
C ASP A 436 -7.19 -5.88 -0.61
N CYS A 437 -7.97 -6.93 -0.89
CA CYS A 437 -9.40 -6.91 -1.22
C CYS A 437 -9.78 -5.92 -2.36
N SER A 438 -8.85 -5.59 -3.26
CA SER A 438 -9.03 -4.56 -4.29
C SER A 438 -10.18 -4.84 -5.28
N TYR A 439 -10.51 -6.12 -5.49
CA TYR A 439 -11.60 -6.55 -6.37
C TYR A 439 -12.99 -6.47 -5.74
N GLY A 440 -13.08 -6.53 -4.41
CA GLY A 440 -14.34 -6.49 -3.69
C GLY A 440 -14.20 -6.92 -2.24
N GLY A 441 -15.08 -6.41 -1.39
CA GLY A 441 -15.10 -6.75 0.02
C GLY A 441 -15.92 -5.80 0.86
N ILE A 442 -15.71 -5.88 2.17
CA ILE A 442 -16.24 -4.98 3.18
C ILE A 442 -15.11 -4.29 3.94
N GLN A 443 -15.43 -3.13 4.53
CA GLN A 443 -14.57 -2.47 5.50
C GLN A 443 -15.43 -1.85 6.60
N VAL A 444 -14.99 -1.97 7.86
CA VAL A 444 -15.81 -1.68 9.05
C VAL A 444 -15.02 -0.84 10.06
N TRP A 445 -15.51 0.37 10.34
CA TRP A 445 -14.96 1.26 11.37
C TRP A 445 -15.81 1.14 12.64
N LYS A 446 -15.24 0.60 13.71
CA LYS A 446 -15.92 0.33 15.00
C LYS A 446 -15.25 0.99 16.21
N ASN A 447 -14.07 1.58 16.02
CA ASN A 447 -13.14 1.99 17.06
C ASN A 447 -13.51 3.37 17.64
N LYS A 448 -13.05 3.67 18.86
CA LYS A 448 -13.30 4.96 19.52
C LYS A 448 -12.55 6.09 18.85
N ASP A 449 -11.35 5.81 18.35
CA ASP A 449 -10.62 6.74 17.50
C ASP A 449 -11.03 6.53 16.04
N THR A 450 -11.95 7.37 15.56
CA THR A 450 -12.55 7.31 14.23
C THR A 450 -11.55 7.52 13.08
N ARG A 451 -10.32 7.98 13.40
CA ARG A 451 -9.22 8.12 12.44
C ARG A 451 -8.62 6.78 12.01
N MET A 452 -8.73 5.74 12.85
CA MET A 452 -8.20 4.41 12.52
C MET A 452 -8.92 3.85 11.29
N ASN A 453 -8.15 3.33 10.34
CA ASN A 453 -8.68 2.66 9.17
C ASN A 453 -9.49 1.42 9.59
N GLY A 454 -10.62 1.18 8.91
CA GLY A 454 -11.54 0.10 9.26
C GLY A 454 -10.94 -1.27 8.97
N LEU A 455 -11.30 -2.27 9.76
CA LEU A 455 -10.96 -3.67 9.45
C LEU A 455 -11.59 -4.07 8.12
N ARG A 456 -10.88 -4.86 7.32
CA ARG A 456 -11.18 -5.21 5.94
C ARG A 456 -11.22 -6.73 5.75
N ALA A 457 -12.13 -7.19 4.90
CA ALA A 457 -12.22 -8.58 4.45
C ALA A 457 -12.93 -8.68 3.09
N CYS A 458 -12.59 -9.69 2.31
CA CYS A 458 -13.28 -10.08 1.07
C CYS A 458 -14.11 -11.37 1.22
N ARG A 459 -13.87 -12.14 2.29
CA ARG A 459 -14.57 -13.39 2.66
C ARG A 459 -15.08 -13.38 4.11
N LYS A 460 -15.92 -14.33 4.51
CA LYS A 460 -16.45 -14.42 5.88
C LYS A 460 -15.40 -14.92 6.86
N GLU A 461 -14.53 -15.82 6.44
CA GLU A 461 -13.59 -16.56 7.28
C GLU A 461 -12.46 -15.65 7.80
N GLU A 462 -12.18 -14.57 7.08
CA GLU A 462 -11.28 -13.46 7.45
C GLU A 462 -11.84 -12.58 8.58
N LEU A 463 -13.14 -12.70 8.91
CA LEU A 463 -13.83 -11.88 9.91
C LEU A 463 -14.05 -12.65 11.21
N ALA A 464 -13.97 -11.94 12.33
CA ALA A 464 -14.27 -12.48 13.65
C ALA A 464 -15.73 -13.00 13.77
N GLN A 465 -15.99 -13.81 14.79
CA GLN A 465 -17.32 -14.35 15.06
C GLN A 465 -18.34 -13.25 15.42
N TYR A 466 -17.91 -12.23 16.15
CA TYR A 466 -18.69 -11.03 16.45
C TYR A 466 -17.75 -9.84 16.67
N TYR A 467 -18.31 -8.64 16.56
CA TYR A 467 -17.68 -7.37 16.88
C TYR A 467 -18.55 -6.60 17.88
N LEU A 468 -17.92 -5.81 18.75
CA LEU A 468 -18.60 -4.86 19.62
C LEU A 468 -17.96 -3.48 19.43
N SER A 469 -18.72 -2.50 18.96
CA SER A 469 -18.21 -1.14 18.72
C SER A 469 -17.73 -0.49 20.01
N GLU A 470 -16.79 0.45 19.91
CA GLU A 470 -16.26 1.22 21.05
C GLU A 470 -16.98 2.56 21.23
N ASN A 471 -17.88 2.91 20.30
CA ASN A 471 -18.73 4.09 20.31
C ASN A 471 -20.14 3.75 19.76
N GLU A 472 -21.03 4.74 19.72
CA GLU A 472 -22.45 4.60 19.34
C GLU A 472 -22.70 4.31 17.84
N ARG A 473 -21.65 4.29 17.02
CA ARG A 473 -21.70 4.10 15.56
C ARG A 473 -20.80 2.97 15.09
N VAL A 474 -21.23 2.32 14.01
CA VAL A 474 -20.36 1.49 13.16
C VAL A 474 -20.58 1.89 11.71
N PHE A 475 -19.52 2.35 11.05
CA PHE A 475 -19.54 2.64 9.62
C PHE A 475 -19.13 1.39 8.84
N ILE A 476 -19.81 1.11 7.73
CA ILE A 476 -19.58 -0.04 6.85
C ILE A 476 -19.48 0.45 5.40
N ARG A 477 -18.37 0.16 4.74
CA ARG A 477 -18.16 0.28 3.28
C ARG A 477 -18.30 -1.12 2.68
N ILE A 478 -19.07 -1.27 1.60
CA ILE A 478 -19.13 -2.49 0.80
C ILE A 478 -18.80 -2.10 -0.65
N TRP A 479 -17.88 -2.79 -1.30
CA TRP A 479 -17.50 -2.48 -2.68
C TRP A 479 -17.30 -3.72 -3.54
N ASN A 480 -17.33 -3.48 -4.84
CA ASN A 480 -17.00 -4.46 -5.86
C ASN A 480 -16.51 -3.78 -7.15
N LYS A 481 -15.49 -4.40 -7.77
CA LYS A 481 -14.94 -4.06 -9.09
C LYS A 481 -15.14 -5.18 -10.11
N TYR A 482 -15.51 -6.40 -9.68
CA TYR A 482 -15.73 -7.56 -10.55
C TYR A 482 -16.93 -8.38 -10.09
N ALA A 483 -17.94 -8.53 -10.95
CA ALA A 483 -19.23 -9.16 -10.70
C ALA A 483 -20.01 -8.58 -9.51
N PHE A 484 -19.83 -9.14 -8.30
CA PHE A 484 -20.52 -8.70 -7.08
C PHE A 484 -19.77 -9.05 -5.80
N THR A 485 -20.11 -8.32 -4.75
CA THR A 485 -19.78 -8.62 -3.36
C THR A 485 -21.08 -8.67 -2.57
N ASN A 486 -21.35 -9.82 -1.95
CA ASN A 486 -22.50 -10.05 -1.09
C ASN A 486 -22.06 -9.97 0.37
N ALA A 487 -22.87 -9.33 1.22
CA ALA A 487 -22.67 -9.29 2.65
C ALA A 487 -24.00 -9.38 3.41
N THR A 488 -24.08 -10.33 4.34
CA THR A 488 -25.18 -10.50 5.30
C THR A 488 -24.62 -10.27 6.70
N PHE A 489 -25.24 -9.36 7.45
CA PHE A 489 -24.87 -9.07 8.83
C PHE A 489 -26.08 -8.85 9.72
N THR A 490 -25.93 -9.19 11.00
CA THR A 490 -26.93 -8.96 12.04
C THR A 490 -26.39 -8.00 13.09
N TYR A 491 -27.24 -7.10 13.58
CA TYR A 491 -26.81 -6.04 14.50
C TYR A 491 -27.90 -5.69 15.53
N ARG A 492 -27.49 -5.14 16.68
CA ARG A 492 -28.36 -4.50 17.68
C ARG A 492 -27.59 -3.50 18.53
N ALA A 493 -28.32 -2.68 19.27
CA ALA A 493 -27.75 -1.90 20.37
C ALA A 493 -27.57 -2.79 21.62
N TYR A 494 -26.53 -2.49 22.39
CA TYR A 494 -26.08 -3.20 23.60
C TYR A 494 -25.72 -2.17 24.70
#